data_AF-A0A9Q1DNE9-F1
#
_entry.id   AF-A0A9Q1DNE9-F1
#
_cell.length_a   1.000
_cell.length_b   1.000
_cell.length_c   1.000
_cell.angle_alpha   90.00
_cell.angle_beta   90.00
_cell.angle_gamma   90.00
#
_symmetry.space_group_name_H-M   'P 1'
#
loop_
_entity.id
_entity.type
_entity.pdbx_description
1 polymer ?
#
loop_
_entity_poly.entity_id
_entity_poly.type
_entity_poly.pdbx_seq_one_letter_code
_entity_poly.pdbx_strand_id
1 'polypeptide(L)'
;MYWAEDDMMGPRPPCLESYSEPANNSTYVMYHGTSKEAVESIKKDGFTPSEDGMLGRGVYVSRDIKKASCYPLNVAEGDRRVLVLKVNVGRVMKINYQGHPLQKTWHAAGYDTAWVPPKCGMVRSGLEEDCVWDPSRINVISCKGRRMYWAEDDMMGPRPPCLESYSEPANNSTYVMYHGTSKEAVESIKKDGFTPSEDGMLGPGVYVSRDIKKASCYPLNVAEGDRRVLVLKVNVGRVMKINYQGHPLQKTWHAAGYDTAWVPPKCGMVRSGLEEDCVWDPSRINVISE
;
A
#
# COMPACT_ATOMS: atom_id res chain seq x y z
N MET A 1 -42.74 5.86 -10.54
CA MET A 1 -41.52 5.22 -11.05
C MET A 1 -40.60 5.01 -9.86
N TYR A 2 -40.81 3.92 -9.13
CA TYR A 2 -39.94 3.39 -8.07
C TYR A 2 -38.79 2.60 -8.77
N TRP A 3 -37.56 2.41 -8.28
CA TRP A 3 -36.99 2.07 -6.95
C TRP A 3 -35.51 2.53 -6.91
N ALA A 4 -34.97 3.05 -5.79
CA ALA A 4 -34.17 2.38 -4.72
C ALA A 4 -32.95 1.60 -5.28
N GLU A 5 -31.72 1.79 -4.81
CA GLU A 5 -31.10 1.33 -3.53
C GLU A 5 -29.87 2.25 -3.25
N ASP A 6 -29.73 2.94 -2.10
CA ASP A 6 -29.21 2.50 -0.79
C ASP A 6 -28.16 1.37 -0.77
N ASP A 7 -27.15 1.55 0.09
CA ASP A 7 -26.14 0.60 0.59
C ASP A 7 -24.80 0.36 -0.14
N MET A 8 -23.78 0.20 0.73
CA MET A 8 -22.51 -0.53 0.53
C MET A 8 -21.26 0.21 0.02
N MET A 9 -20.77 1.24 0.73
CA MET A 9 -19.31 1.41 0.89
C MET A 9 -18.95 1.70 2.34
N GLY A 10 -19.03 0.66 3.18
CA GLY A 10 -18.48 0.68 4.54
C GLY A 10 -16.98 1.04 4.53
N PRO A 11 -16.44 1.59 5.64
CA PRO A 11 -15.11 2.18 5.65
C PRO A 11 -14.05 1.08 5.46
N ARG A 12 -13.22 1.19 4.40
CA ARG A 12 -12.12 0.25 4.11
C ARG A 12 -10.76 0.69 4.69
N PRO A 13 -9.89 -0.26 5.05
CA PRO A 13 -8.77 -0.07 5.97
C PRO A 13 -7.48 0.36 5.19
N PRO A 14 -6.58 1.26 5.68
CA PRO A 14 -5.33 1.72 4.99
C PRO A 14 -4.14 0.73 4.81
N CYS A 15 -2.87 1.17 4.74
CA CYS A 15 -1.65 0.38 4.56
C CYS A 15 -1.01 0.08 5.94
N LEU A 16 -0.31 -1.05 6.17
CA LEU A 16 0.03 -1.55 7.51
C LEU A 16 0.66 -0.53 8.47
N GLU A 17 1.41 0.45 7.96
CA GLU A 17 1.93 1.57 8.75
C GLU A 17 0.98 2.77 8.86
N SER A 18 0.05 3.01 7.93
CA SER A 18 -0.97 4.06 8.03
C SER A 18 -2.13 3.73 9.00
N TYR A 19 -2.24 2.50 9.50
CA TYR A 19 -3.15 2.18 10.61
C TYR A 19 -2.56 2.43 11.98
N SER A 20 -1.26 2.20 12.11
CA SER A 20 -0.58 2.35 13.37
C SER A 20 -0.38 3.82 13.65
N GLU A 21 -0.60 4.17 14.91
CA GLU A 21 -0.24 5.46 15.44
C GLU A 21 1.26 5.70 15.19
N PRO A 22 1.65 6.81 14.52
CA PRO A 22 3.06 7.12 14.35
C PRO A 22 3.72 7.25 15.72
N ALA A 23 4.85 6.57 15.91
CA ALA A 23 5.60 6.65 17.14
C ALA A 23 6.28 8.03 17.25
N ASN A 24 6.22 8.62 18.43
CA ASN A 24 6.86 9.91 18.69
C ASN A 24 8.35 9.86 18.33
N ASN A 25 8.84 10.96 17.75
CA ASN A 25 10.23 11.20 17.34
C ASN A 25 10.77 10.21 16.29
N SER A 26 9.88 9.47 15.62
CA SER A 26 10.25 8.55 14.55
C SER A 26 10.31 9.26 13.20
N THR A 27 11.01 8.63 12.25
CA THR A 27 11.08 9.10 10.87
C THR A 27 10.45 8.09 9.93
N TYR A 28 9.60 8.56 9.01
CA TYR A 28 8.86 7.72 8.07
C TYR A 28 9.08 8.18 6.63
N VAL A 29 8.87 7.24 5.70
CA VAL A 29 8.65 7.60 4.30
C VAL A 29 7.18 7.97 4.11
N MET A 30 6.93 9.15 3.57
CA MET A 30 5.58 9.66 3.32
C MET A 30 5.48 10.27 1.92
N TYR A 31 4.28 10.64 1.51
CA TYR A 31 3.97 11.10 0.17
C TYR A 31 3.14 12.37 0.18
N HIS A 32 3.44 13.27 -0.74
CA HIS A 32 2.69 14.51 -0.95
C HIS A 32 2.36 14.68 -2.43
N GLY A 33 1.06 14.76 -2.74
CA GLY A 33 0.58 15.08 -4.08
C GLY A 33 0.66 16.58 -4.34
N THR A 34 1.28 16.96 -5.45
CA THR A 34 1.49 18.36 -5.85
C THR A 34 1.44 18.52 -7.37
N SER A 35 1.55 19.75 -7.88
CA SER A 35 1.62 20.00 -9.33
C SER A 35 3.07 19.99 -9.83
N LYS A 36 3.27 19.80 -11.13
CA LYS A 36 4.60 19.87 -11.77
C LYS A 36 5.31 21.18 -11.48
N GLU A 37 4.58 22.28 -11.50
CA GLU A 37 5.09 23.63 -11.25
C GLU A 37 5.56 23.77 -9.79
N ALA A 38 4.79 23.22 -8.85
CA ALA A 38 5.09 23.29 -7.42
C ALA A 38 6.27 22.39 -7.01
N VAL A 39 6.59 21.34 -7.77
CA VAL A 39 7.74 20.47 -7.45
C VAL A 39 9.04 21.27 -7.39
N GLU A 40 9.28 22.15 -8.37
CA GLU A 40 10.55 22.85 -8.48
C GLU A 40 10.69 23.92 -7.39
N SER A 41 9.60 24.62 -7.04
CA SER A 41 9.61 25.53 -5.88
C SER A 41 9.80 24.77 -4.58
N ILE A 42 9.15 23.63 -4.37
CA ILE A 42 9.31 22.83 -3.15
C ILE A 42 10.74 22.30 -3.00
N LYS A 43 11.38 21.86 -4.09
CA LYS A 43 12.77 21.40 -4.04
C LYS A 43 13.76 22.53 -3.73
N LYS A 44 13.49 23.73 -4.25
CA LYS A 44 14.38 24.88 -4.13
C LYS A 44 14.21 25.59 -2.78
N ASP A 45 12.98 25.89 -2.43
CA ASP A 45 12.61 26.80 -1.35
C ASP A 45 12.00 26.05 -0.13
N GLY A 46 11.75 24.74 -0.28
CA GLY A 46 11.09 23.91 0.74
C GLY A 46 9.56 23.97 0.67
N PHE A 47 8.91 23.24 1.56
CA PHE A 47 7.45 23.27 1.65
C PHE A 47 6.97 24.59 2.28
N THR A 48 5.97 25.20 1.66
CA THR A 48 5.18 26.27 2.29
C THR A 48 3.95 25.64 2.96
N PRO A 49 3.75 25.77 4.27
CA PRO A 49 2.57 25.26 4.95
C PRO A 49 1.29 25.89 4.38
N SER A 50 0.25 25.08 4.22
CA SER A 50 -1.10 25.58 3.94
C SER A 50 -1.56 26.53 5.04
N GLU A 51 -2.34 27.56 4.71
CA GLU A 51 -2.85 28.53 5.70
C GLU A 51 -3.96 27.95 6.59
N ASP A 52 -4.71 26.98 6.06
CA ASP A 52 -5.77 26.27 6.78
C ASP A 52 -6.01 24.88 6.17
N GLY A 53 -6.79 24.06 6.88
CA GLY A 53 -7.23 22.74 6.45
C GLY A 53 -8.01 22.05 7.56
N MET A 54 -8.27 20.75 7.40
CA MET A 54 -9.00 19.97 8.41
C MET A 54 -8.27 19.97 9.77
N LEU A 55 -6.94 19.95 9.75
CA LEU A 55 -6.06 19.98 10.92
C LEU A 55 -5.42 21.37 11.14
N GLY A 56 -5.93 22.40 10.47
CA GLY A 56 -5.36 23.74 10.47
C GLY A 56 -4.13 23.85 9.56
N ARG A 57 -3.30 24.85 9.85
CA ARG A 57 -2.07 25.17 9.11
C ARG A 57 -1.03 24.06 9.23
N GLY A 58 -0.39 23.73 8.11
CA GLY A 58 0.69 22.75 8.06
C GLY A 58 0.92 22.17 6.66
N VAL A 59 1.86 21.24 6.57
CA VAL A 59 2.13 20.47 5.35
C VAL A 59 1.43 19.11 5.49
N TYR A 60 0.46 18.87 4.61
CA TYR A 60 -0.30 17.64 4.59
C TYR A 60 0.42 16.56 3.82
N VAL A 61 0.63 15.43 4.46
CA VAL A 61 1.32 14.26 3.90
C VAL A 61 0.51 13.01 4.21
N SER A 62 0.81 11.95 3.47
CA SER A 62 0.11 10.67 3.58
C SER A 62 1.15 9.56 3.56
N ARG A 63 0.99 8.55 4.41
CA ARG A 63 1.72 7.28 4.31
C ARG A 63 1.17 6.39 3.20
N ASP A 64 0.02 6.74 2.63
CA ASP A 64 -0.54 6.13 1.41
C ASP A 64 -0.20 6.96 0.16
N ILE A 65 0.63 6.38 -0.73
CA ILE A 65 1.03 6.99 -2.01
C ILE A 65 -0.15 7.14 -2.98
N LYS A 66 -1.10 6.20 -2.98
CA LYS A 66 -2.27 6.26 -3.87
C LYS A 66 -3.15 7.43 -3.46
N LYS A 67 -3.38 7.60 -2.15
CA LYS A 67 -4.07 8.79 -1.62
C LYS A 67 -3.37 10.07 -2.10
N ALA A 68 -2.05 10.17 -1.89
CA ALA A 68 -1.30 11.36 -2.28
C ALA A 68 -1.39 11.63 -3.79
N SER A 69 -1.35 10.59 -4.64
CA SER A 69 -1.40 10.74 -6.10
C SER A 69 -2.70 11.33 -6.65
N CYS A 70 -3.79 11.27 -5.88
CA CYS A 70 -5.05 11.90 -6.25
C CYS A 70 -5.03 13.42 -6.12
N TYR A 71 -4.03 13.98 -5.44
CA TYR A 71 -3.93 15.42 -5.18
C TYR A 71 -2.84 16.09 -6.03
N PRO A 72 -3.01 17.38 -6.34
CA PRO A 72 -4.17 18.21 -5.99
C PRO A 72 -5.35 18.02 -6.98
N LEU A 73 -6.58 18.09 -6.47
CA LEU A 73 -7.80 17.73 -7.22
C LEU A 73 -8.09 18.68 -8.39
N ASN A 74 -7.67 19.95 -8.27
CA ASN A 74 -7.87 21.01 -9.26
C ASN A 74 -6.79 21.06 -10.35
N VAL A 75 -5.77 20.20 -10.28
CA VAL A 75 -4.74 20.10 -11.31
C VAL A 75 -5.09 18.96 -12.24
N ALA A 76 -4.94 19.20 -13.54
CA ALA A 76 -5.10 18.20 -14.57
C ALA A 76 -4.22 17.00 -14.23
N GLU A 77 -4.79 15.81 -14.38
CA GLU A 77 -4.20 14.62 -13.80
C GLU A 77 -2.75 14.43 -14.33
N GLY A 78 -2.48 14.66 -15.62
CA GLY A 78 -1.13 14.62 -16.25
C GLY A 78 -0.06 15.54 -15.63
N ASP A 79 -0.49 16.62 -14.98
CA ASP A 79 0.40 17.60 -14.34
C ASP A 79 0.58 17.33 -12.84
N ARG A 80 -0.11 16.33 -12.28
CA ARG A 80 0.12 15.89 -10.90
C ARG A 80 1.47 15.18 -10.76
N ARG A 81 2.10 15.42 -9.64
CA ARG A 81 3.37 14.84 -9.20
C ARG A 81 3.22 14.36 -7.77
N VAL A 82 3.96 13.32 -7.41
CA VAL A 82 4.04 12.85 -6.03
C VAL A 82 5.47 12.97 -5.55
N LEU A 83 5.66 13.76 -4.50
CA LEU A 83 6.92 13.83 -3.79
C LEU A 83 7.01 12.66 -2.81
N VAL A 84 8.14 11.96 -2.81
CA VAL A 84 8.50 10.96 -1.79
C VAL A 84 9.35 11.66 -0.75
N LEU A 85 8.95 11.55 0.51
CA LEU A 85 9.44 12.38 1.61
C LEU A 85 10.03 11.51 2.71
N LYS A 86 11.09 11.99 3.35
CA LYS A 86 11.58 11.52 4.65
C LYS A 86 11.09 12.51 5.70
N VAL A 87 10.13 12.10 6.54
CA VAL A 87 9.43 12.97 7.48
C VAL A 87 9.74 12.56 8.91
N ASN A 88 10.31 13.47 9.69
CA ASN A 88 10.44 13.33 11.15
C ASN A 88 9.16 13.84 11.83
N VAL A 89 8.35 12.94 12.39
CA VAL A 89 7.03 13.31 12.92
C VAL A 89 7.07 14.02 14.28
N GLY A 90 8.22 14.00 14.97
CA GLY A 90 8.36 14.62 16.30
C GLY A 90 7.28 14.13 17.27
N ARG A 91 6.72 15.02 18.08
CA ARG A 91 5.59 14.70 18.95
C ARG A 91 4.29 14.65 18.14
N VAL A 92 3.59 13.53 18.20
CA VAL A 92 2.38 13.27 17.42
C VAL A 92 1.14 13.46 18.28
N MET A 93 0.17 14.21 17.78
CA MET A 93 -1.16 14.38 18.37
C MET A 93 -2.20 13.64 17.53
N LYS A 94 -2.89 12.69 18.13
CA LYS A 94 -4.00 11.98 17.50
C LYS A 94 -5.27 12.84 17.50
N ILE A 95 -5.82 13.12 16.33
CA ILE A 95 -7.07 13.84 16.13
C ILE A 95 -8.08 12.88 15.48
N ASN A 96 -8.97 12.30 16.28
CA ASN A 96 -9.83 11.19 15.86
C ASN A 96 -11.34 11.51 15.82
N TYR A 97 -11.75 12.78 15.95
CA TYR A 97 -13.14 13.22 15.78
C TYR A 97 -13.22 14.70 15.42
N GLN A 98 -14.30 15.08 14.73
CA GLN A 98 -14.53 16.46 14.29
C GLN A 98 -14.84 17.36 15.49
N GLY A 99 -14.28 18.56 15.51
CA GLY A 99 -14.37 19.48 16.65
C GLY A 99 -13.43 19.14 17.80
N HIS A 100 -12.40 18.31 17.59
CA HIS A 100 -11.40 18.03 18.63
C HIS A 100 -10.81 19.36 19.16
N PRO A 101 -10.66 19.55 20.49
CA PRO A 101 -10.19 20.82 21.07
C PRO A 101 -8.84 21.30 20.50
N LEU A 102 -7.99 20.34 20.13
CA LEU A 102 -6.69 20.58 19.49
C LEU A 102 -6.69 20.44 17.96
N GLN A 103 -7.83 20.26 17.30
CA GLN A 103 -7.91 19.92 15.86
C GLN A 103 -7.09 20.87 14.98
N LYS A 104 -7.12 22.17 15.26
CA LYS A 104 -6.36 23.19 14.53
C LYS A 104 -5.26 23.87 15.35
N THR A 105 -5.11 23.50 16.62
CA THR A 105 -4.25 24.19 17.61
C THR A 105 -3.23 23.28 18.29
N TRP A 106 -3.12 22.03 17.85
CA TRP A 106 -2.17 21.03 18.35
C TRP A 106 -0.71 21.52 18.38
N HIS A 107 -0.30 22.34 17.41
CA HIS A 107 1.05 22.92 17.38
C HIS A 107 1.32 23.86 18.56
N ALA A 108 0.33 24.65 18.98
CA ALA A 108 0.42 25.52 20.15
C ALA A 108 0.50 24.74 21.47
N ALA A 109 0.00 23.50 21.48
CA ALA A 109 0.15 22.56 22.59
C ALA A 109 1.49 21.80 22.58
N GLY A 110 2.41 22.14 21.67
CA GLY A 110 3.77 21.60 21.61
C GLY A 110 3.90 20.28 20.84
N TYR A 111 2.95 19.99 19.93
CA TYR A 111 3.04 18.85 19.02
C TYR A 111 3.58 19.28 17.66
N ASP A 112 4.31 18.38 17.00
CA ASP A 112 4.97 18.62 15.72
C ASP A 112 4.17 18.09 14.53
N THR A 113 3.36 17.05 14.76
CA THR A 113 2.47 16.45 13.76
C THR A 113 1.10 16.17 14.37
N ALA A 114 0.03 16.55 13.68
CA ALA A 114 -1.30 16.01 13.94
C ALA A 114 -1.55 14.80 13.02
N TRP A 115 -2.07 13.73 13.58
CA TRP A 115 -2.38 12.49 12.86
C TRP A 115 -3.86 12.15 13.01
N VAL A 116 -4.52 11.91 11.88
CA VAL A 116 -5.89 11.40 11.79
C VAL A 116 -5.82 9.90 11.54
N PRO A 117 -6.33 9.06 12.47
CA PRO A 117 -6.40 7.63 12.24
C PRO A 117 -7.34 7.28 11.10
N PRO A 118 -7.11 6.16 10.42
CA PRO A 118 -8.09 5.68 9.47
C PRO A 118 -9.41 5.32 10.14
N LYS A 119 -10.49 5.42 9.36
CA LYS A 119 -11.86 5.05 9.76
C LYS A 119 -12.38 5.70 11.04
N CYS A 120 -11.80 6.82 11.48
CA CYS A 120 -12.27 7.54 12.67
C CYS A 120 -13.43 8.52 12.37
N GLY A 121 -13.90 8.61 11.12
CA GLY A 121 -15.01 9.48 10.72
C GLY A 121 -14.62 10.93 10.41
N MET A 122 -13.33 11.28 10.50
CA MET A 122 -12.83 12.62 10.16
C MET A 122 -12.90 12.93 8.66
N VAL A 123 -12.59 11.95 7.80
CA VAL A 123 -12.56 12.12 6.32
C VAL A 123 -13.44 11.07 5.64
N ARG A 124 -14.12 11.46 4.56
CA ARG A 124 -15.05 10.59 3.80
C ARG A 124 -14.38 9.33 3.25
N SER A 125 -13.10 9.41 2.87
CA SER A 125 -12.35 8.27 2.35
C SER A 125 -12.00 7.23 3.42
N GLY A 126 -12.09 7.59 4.72
CA GLY A 126 -11.65 6.75 5.82
C GLY A 126 -10.14 6.49 5.87
N LEU A 127 -9.34 7.19 5.04
CA LEU A 127 -7.89 7.07 5.02
C LEU A 127 -7.26 7.98 6.09
N GLU A 128 -6.06 7.62 6.57
CA GLU A 128 -5.33 8.48 7.51
C GLU A 128 -4.93 9.81 6.89
N GLU A 129 -4.62 10.80 7.73
CA GLU A 129 -3.97 12.02 7.29
C GLU A 129 -2.95 12.52 8.32
N ASP A 130 -1.76 12.90 7.86
CA ASP A 130 -0.72 13.48 8.68
C ASP A 130 -0.55 14.97 8.29
N CYS A 131 -0.52 15.87 9.27
CA CYS A 131 -0.28 17.30 9.07
C CYS A 131 0.91 17.73 9.93
N VAL A 132 2.01 18.09 9.27
CA VAL A 132 3.28 18.46 9.91
C VAL A 132 3.38 19.97 10.02
N TRP A 133 3.73 20.48 11.21
CA TRP A 133 3.74 21.92 11.48
C TRP A 133 4.92 22.62 10.82
N ASP A 134 6.12 22.09 11.06
CA ASP A 134 7.38 22.67 10.60
C ASP A 134 7.90 21.94 9.34
N PRO A 135 7.93 22.61 8.18
CA PRO A 135 8.51 22.09 6.94
C PRO A 135 9.94 21.57 7.07
N SER A 136 10.75 22.08 8.00
CA SER A 136 12.16 21.67 8.17
C SER A 136 12.30 20.18 8.52
N ARG A 137 11.21 19.56 9.00
CA ARG A 137 11.12 18.14 9.34
C ARG A 137 10.89 17.25 8.12
N ILE A 138 10.68 17.82 6.94
CA ILE A 138 10.32 17.14 5.71
C ILE A 138 11.45 17.28 4.70
N ASN A 139 12.06 16.16 4.33
CA ASN A 139 13.08 16.12 3.29
C ASN A 139 12.52 15.46 2.03
N VAL A 140 12.62 16.13 0.88
CA VAL A 140 12.25 15.53 -0.40
C VAL A 140 13.35 14.54 -0.81
N ILE A 141 12.98 13.27 -0.98
CA ILE A 141 13.88 12.21 -1.42
C ILE A 141 13.86 12.11 -2.94
N SER A 142 12.66 12.12 -3.53
CA SER A 142 12.47 12.03 -4.97
C SER A 142 11.11 12.60 -5.39
N CYS A 143 10.94 12.82 -6.69
CA CYS A 143 9.68 13.23 -7.29
C CYS A 143 9.29 12.23 -8.38
N LYS A 144 8.03 11.78 -8.36
CA LYS A 144 7.46 10.89 -9.36
C LYS A 144 6.39 11.65 -10.14
N GLY A 145 6.37 11.55 -11.48
CA GLY A 145 5.38 12.25 -12.31
C GLY A 145 4.47 11.35 -13.13
N ARG A 146 3.32 11.87 -13.60
CA ARG A 146 2.34 11.04 -14.32
C ARG A 146 2.80 10.48 -15.66
N ARG A 147 3.76 11.09 -16.35
CA ARG A 147 4.41 10.43 -17.51
C ARG A 147 5.23 9.18 -17.13
N MET A 148 5.56 9.00 -15.85
CA MET A 148 6.04 7.72 -15.29
C MET A 148 4.93 6.91 -14.60
N TYR A 149 3.70 7.43 -14.52
CA TYR A 149 2.57 6.66 -13.98
C TYR A 149 1.61 6.16 -15.06
N TRP A 150 1.62 6.69 -16.31
CA TRP A 150 0.65 6.33 -17.35
C TRP A 150 1.14 6.43 -18.82
N ALA A 151 2.40 6.79 -19.12
CA ALA A 151 2.89 6.87 -20.51
C ALA A 151 3.70 5.64 -20.96
N GLU A 152 3.90 4.67 -20.07
CA GLU A 152 4.35 3.30 -20.40
C GLU A 152 3.18 2.31 -20.23
N ASP A 153 1.93 2.80 -20.25
CA ASP A 153 0.74 1.94 -20.19
C ASP A 153 0.37 1.31 -21.56
N ASP A 154 1.01 1.71 -22.66
CA ASP A 154 0.84 1.08 -24.00
C ASP A 154 2.01 0.18 -24.43
N MET A 155 3.15 0.21 -23.72
CA MET A 155 4.29 -0.71 -23.93
C MET A 155 5.06 -0.84 -22.61
N MET A 156 4.83 -1.96 -21.90
CA MET A 156 5.63 -2.43 -20.75
C MET A 156 5.69 -1.47 -19.54
N GLY A 157 4.61 -1.38 -18.76
CA GLY A 157 4.52 -0.45 -17.61
C GLY A 157 5.05 -1.01 -16.27
N PRO A 158 5.79 -0.21 -15.47
CA PRO A 158 6.15 -0.56 -14.10
C PRO A 158 5.08 -0.08 -13.09
N ARG A 159 4.51 -0.99 -12.26
CA ARG A 159 3.49 -0.65 -11.25
C ARG A 159 3.95 -0.78 -9.78
N PRO A 160 3.44 0.12 -8.88
CA PRO A 160 3.80 0.25 -7.46
C PRO A 160 3.06 -0.72 -6.50
N PRO A 161 3.47 -0.82 -5.21
CA PRO A 161 2.78 -1.54 -4.11
C PRO A 161 1.24 -1.44 -4.11
N CYS A 162 0.59 -2.59 -4.19
CA CYS A 162 -0.87 -2.76 -4.19
C CYS A 162 -1.49 -2.61 -2.78
N LEU A 163 -2.42 -1.67 -2.64
CA LEU A 163 -3.23 -1.31 -1.44
C LEU A 163 -4.23 -2.40 -0.97
N GLU A 164 -4.11 -3.68 -1.34
CA GLU A 164 -5.22 -4.64 -1.19
C GLU A 164 -4.96 -5.86 -0.29
N SER A 165 -3.82 -5.95 0.39
CA SER A 165 -3.44 -7.16 1.14
C SER A 165 -4.41 -7.54 2.28
N TYR A 166 -5.23 -6.61 2.79
CA TYR A 166 -6.21 -6.91 3.86
C TYR A 166 -7.62 -7.24 3.36
N SER A 167 -7.94 -6.97 2.10
CA SER A 167 -9.26 -7.24 1.52
C SER A 167 -9.31 -8.62 0.89
N GLU A 168 -10.48 -9.25 0.98
CA GLU A 168 -10.76 -10.49 0.26
C GLU A 168 -10.62 -10.26 -1.25
N PRO A 169 -9.74 -11.01 -1.94
CA PRO A 169 -9.60 -10.90 -3.38
C PRO A 169 -10.94 -11.27 -4.05
N ALA A 170 -11.39 -10.41 -4.96
CA ALA A 170 -12.58 -10.69 -5.75
C ALA A 170 -12.26 -11.76 -6.80
N ASN A 171 -13.19 -12.70 -6.97
CA ASN A 171 -13.05 -13.74 -7.99
C ASN A 171 -12.83 -13.15 -9.39
N ASN A 172 -12.01 -13.82 -10.18
CA ASN A 172 -11.65 -13.51 -11.56
C ASN A 172 -11.00 -12.13 -11.75
N SER A 173 -10.51 -11.54 -10.67
CA SER A 173 -9.80 -10.25 -10.72
C SER A 173 -8.31 -10.46 -10.96
N THR A 174 -7.66 -9.40 -11.44
CA THR A 174 -6.21 -9.38 -11.63
C THR A 174 -5.58 -8.34 -10.72
N TYR A 175 -4.54 -8.74 -9.99
CA TYR A 175 -3.87 -7.90 -9.02
C TYR A 175 -2.39 -7.76 -9.31
N VAL A 176 -1.81 -6.66 -8.81
CA VAL A 176 -0.37 -6.57 -8.67
C VAL A 176 0.02 -7.22 -7.35
N MET A 177 0.95 -8.17 -7.40
CA MET A 177 1.45 -8.92 -6.25
C MET A 177 2.98 -8.97 -6.30
N TYR A 178 3.59 -9.51 -5.25
CA TYR A 178 5.02 -9.53 -5.02
C TYR A 178 5.48 -10.93 -4.65
N HIS A 179 6.61 -11.34 -5.19
CA HIS A 179 7.25 -12.60 -4.84
C HIS A 179 8.73 -12.35 -4.51
N GLY A 180 9.11 -12.64 -3.26
CA GLY A 180 10.50 -12.62 -2.84
C GLY A 180 11.24 -13.84 -3.36
N THR A 181 12.36 -13.63 -4.03
CA THR A 181 13.20 -14.68 -4.59
C THR A 181 14.68 -14.30 -4.45
N SER A 182 15.59 -15.21 -4.83
CA SER A 182 17.02 -14.91 -4.87
C SER A 182 17.44 -14.31 -6.21
N LYS A 183 18.53 -13.56 -6.24
CA LYS A 183 19.11 -12.99 -7.46
C LYS A 183 19.35 -14.04 -8.54
N GLU A 184 19.76 -15.25 -8.16
CA GLU A 184 20.02 -16.38 -9.07
C GLU A 184 18.73 -16.90 -9.71
N ALA A 185 17.63 -16.94 -8.95
CA ALA A 185 16.35 -17.45 -9.41
C ALA A 185 15.57 -16.46 -10.28
N VAL A 186 15.90 -15.17 -10.24
CA VAL A 186 15.24 -14.14 -11.06
C VAL A 186 15.31 -14.49 -12.56
N GLU A 187 16.50 -14.81 -13.05
CA GLU A 187 16.70 -15.03 -14.49
C GLU A 187 16.00 -16.31 -14.98
N SER A 188 16.00 -17.38 -14.17
CA SER A 188 15.24 -18.59 -14.50
C SER A 188 13.73 -18.34 -14.46
N ILE A 189 13.23 -17.59 -13.48
CA ILE A 189 11.79 -17.26 -13.41
C ILE A 189 11.36 -16.39 -14.59
N LYS A 190 12.17 -15.41 -14.99
CA LYS A 190 11.88 -14.56 -16.16
C LYS A 190 11.88 -15.35 -17.47
N LYS A 191 12.78 -16.34 -17.60
CA LYS A 191 12.97 -17.12 -18.82
C LYS A 191 11.97 -18.29 -18.94
N ASP A 192 11.85 -19.07 -17.88
CA ASP A 192 11.16 -20.36 -17.87
C ASP A 192 9.81 -20.30 -17.12
N GLY A 193 9.52 -19.19 -16.44
CA GLY A 193 8.32 -19.00 -15.62
C GLY A 193 8.47 -19.52 -14.19
N PHE A 194 7.40 -19.40 -13.40
CA PHE A 194 7.38 -19.96 -12.05
C PHE A 194 7.22 -21.48 -12.08
N THR A 195 8.02 -22.17 -11.28
CA THR A 195 7.78 -23.57 -10.93
C THR A 195 7.02 -23.61 -9.60
N PRO A 196 5.81 -24.23 -9.53
CA PRO A 196 5.08 -24.37 -8.28
C PRO A 196 5.91 -25.14 -7.25
N SER A 197 5.83 -24.71 -6.00
CA SER A 197 6.30 -25.53 -4.89
C SER A 197 5.49 -26.82 -4.80
N GLU A 198 6.13 -27.92 -4.40
CA GLU A 198 5.46 -29.22 -4.18
C GLU A 198 4.61 -29.23 -2.91
N ASP A 199 4.94 -28.36 -1.94
CA ASP A 199 4.19 -28.22 -0.70
C ASP A 199 4.41 -26.84 -0.05
N GLY A 200 3.52 -26.51 0.89
CA GLY A 200 3.59 -25.32 1.74
C GLY A 200 2.40 -25.27 2.69
N MET A 201 2.17 -24.13 3.35
CA MET A 201 1.03 -23.99 4.28
C MET A 201 -0.32 -24.21 3.59
N LEU A 202 -0.43 -23.80 2.32
CA LEU A 202 -1.62 -23.92 1.47
C LEU A 202 -1.47 -25.06 0.45
N GLY A 203 -0.50 -25.95 0.63
CA GLY A 203 -0.17 -26.99 -0.33
C GLY A 203 0.63 -26.46 -1.53
N PRO A 204 0.64 -27.21 -2.64
CA PRO A 204 1.43 -26.89 -3.81
C PRO A 204 0.92 -25.64 -4.54
N GLY A 205 1.85 -24.88 -5.12
CA GLY A 205 1.55 -23.66 -5.85
C GLY A 205 2.66 -22.62 -5.78
N VAL A 206 2.41 -21.45 -6.36
CA VAL A 206 3.30 -20.28 -6.33
C VAL A 206 2.79 -19.32 -5.27
N TYR A 207 3.63 -19.07 -4.26
CA TYR A 207 3.29 -18.19 -3.15
C TYR A 207 3.61 -16.74 -3.49
N VAL A 208 2.62 -15.88 -3.34
CA VAL A 208 2.71 -14.45 -3.64
C VAL A 208 2.07 -13.65 -2.52
N SER A 209 2.42 -12.37 -2.45
CA SER A 209 1.96 -11.46 -1.41
C SER A 209 1.53 -10.16 -2.05
N ARG A 210 0.42 -9.58 -1.62
CA ARG A 210 0.05 -8.21 -1.98
C ARG A 210 0.83 -7.18 -1.16
N ASP A 211 1.52 -7.61 -0.10
CA ASP A 211 2.46 -6.81 0.68
C ASP A 211 3.91 -6.98 0.19
N ILE A 212 4.49 -5.91 -0.34
CA ILE A 212 5.87 -5.88 -0.83
C ILE A 212 6.91 -6.04 0.29
N LYS A 213 6.65 -5.49 1.49
CA LYS A 213 7.55 -5.60 2.64
C LYS A 213 7.62 -7.06 3.07
N LYS A 214 6.47 -7.75 3.12
CA LYS A 214 6.40 -9.20 3.36
C LYS A 214 7.24 -9.95 2.33
N ALA A 215 7.00 -9.71 1.04
CA ALA A 215 7.72 -10.40 -0.03
C ALA A 215 9.24 -10.19 0.06
N SER A 216 9.70 -8.97 0.39
CA SER A 216 11.13 -8.64 0.50
C SER A 216 11.88 -9.40 1.60
N CYS A 217 11.17 -9.97 2.58
CA CYS A 217 11.78 -10.81 3.61
C CYS A 217 12.15 -12.20 3.10
N TYR A 218 11.67 -12.61 1.92
CA TYR A 218 11.87 -13.94 1.38
C TYR A 218 12.87 -13.94 0.20
N PRO A 219 13.58 -15.05 0.00
CA PRO A 219 13.56 -16.26 0.84
C PRO A 219 14.44 -16.10 2.10
N LEU A 220 14.01 -16.70 3.22
CA LEU A 220 14.62 -16.48 4.54
C LEU A 220 16.05 -17.02 4.66
N ASN A 221 16.41 -18.01 3.83
CA ASN A 221 17.72 -18.64 3.78
C ASN A 221 18.72 -17.93 2.84
N VAL A 222 18.33 -16.84 2.19
CA VAL A 222 19.20 -16.00 1.35
C VAL A 222 19.54 -14.72 2.09
N ALA A 223 20.79 -14.26 1.94
CA ALA A 223 21.26 -13.00 2.54
C ALA A 223 20.46 -11.81 1.98
N GLU A 224 20.20 -10.79 2.80
CA GLU A 224 19.34 -9.66 2.42
C GLU A 224 19.80 -8.95 1.13
N GLY A 225 21.11 -8.80 0.92
CA GLY A 225 21.66 -8.20 -0.31
C GLY A 225 21.42 -9.00 -1.59
N ASP A 226 21.15 -10.30 -1.47
CA ASP A 226 20.93 -11.22 -2.59
C ASP A 226 19.44 -11.54 -2.80
N ARG A 227 18.54 -10.98 -1.98
CA ARG A 227 17.10 -11.06 -2.18
C ARG A 227 16.66 -10.09 -3.28
N ARG A 228 15.67 -10.51 -4.06
CA ARG A 228 15.00 -9.72 -5.09
C ARG A 228 13.50 -9.89 -4.92
N VAL A 229 12.73 -8.89 -5.37
CA VAL A 229 11.27 -8.94 -5.28
C VAL A 229 10.69 -8.78 -6.67
N LEU A 230 10.20 -9.88 -7.24
CA LEU A 230 9.48 -9.80 -8.49
C LEU A 230 8.12 -9.14 -8.26
N VAL A 231 7.81 -8.16 -9.10
CA VAL A 231 6.47 -7.57 -9.21
C VAL A 231 5.70 -8.35 -10.25
N LEU A 232 4.50 -8.80 -9.87
CA LEU A 232 3.71 -9.75 -10.62
C LEU A 232 2.36 -9.18 -10.98
N LYS A 233 1.85 -9.49 -12.17
CA LYS A 233 0.45 -9.38 -12.53
C LYS A 233 -0.18 -10.76 -12.42
N VAL A 234 -1.07 -10.93 -11.44
CA VAL A 234 -1.64 -12.23 -11.05
C VAL A 234 -3.15 -12.23 -11.29
N ASN A 235 -3.65 -13.11 -12.16
CA ASN A 235 -5.07 -13.39 -12.28
C ASN A 235 -5.48 -14.46 -11.25
N VAL A 236 -6.20 -14.04 -10.20
CA VAL A 236 -6.50 -14.94 -9.08
C VAL A 236 -7.61 -15.95 -9.38
N GLY A 237 -8.34 -15.81 -10.48
CA GLY A 237 -9.43 -16.72 -10.84
C GLY A 237 -10.42 -16.92 -9.68
N ARG A 238 -10.88 -18.15 -9.46
CA ARG A 238 -11.71 -18.48 -8.29
C ARG A 238 -10.87 -18.56 -7.03
N VAL A 239 -11.21 -17.76 -6.02
CA VAL A 239 -10.45 -17.64 -4.78
C VAL A 239 -11.12 -18.45 -3.66
N MET A 240 -10.32 -19.25 -2.96
CA MET A 240 -10.72 -19.98 -1.76
C MET A 240 -10.11 -19.33 -0.53
N LYS A 241 -10.95 -18.88 0.40
CA LYS A 241 -10.50 -18.33 1.68
C LYS A 241 -10.15 -19.46 2.66
N ILE A 242 -8.91 -19.46 3.15
CA ILE A 242 -8.41 -20.40 4.16
C ILE A 242 -8.06 -19.61 5.42
N ASN A 243 -8.93 -19.62 6.43
CA ASN A 243 -8.85 -18.73 7.60
C ASN A 243 -8.62 -19.43 8.94
N TYR A 244 -8.31 -20.73 8.96
CA TYR A 244 -7.92 -21.46 10.16
C TYR A 244 -7.11 -22.72 9.81
N GLN A 245 -6.27 -23.16 10.75
CA GLN A 245 -5.42 -24.34 10.57
C GLN A 245 -6.25 -25.62 10.55
N GLY A 246 -5.94 -26.53 9.62
CA GLY A 246 -6.71 -27.74 9.41
C GLY A 246 -7.98 -27.53 8.59
N HIS A 247 -8.11 -26.42 7.86
CA HIS A 247 -9.22 -26.21 6.95
C HIS A 247 -9.33 -27.40 5.96
N PRO A 248 -10.53 -27.96 5.70
CA PRO A 248 -10.67 -29.16 4.86
C PRO A 248 -10.04 -29.04 3.47
N LEU A 249 -10.05 -27.82 2.92
CA LEU A 249 -9.46 -27.47 1.63
C LEU A 249 -8.07 -26.83 1.71
N GLN A 250 -7.44 -26.76 2.89
CA GLN A 250 -6.19 -26.01 3.10
C GLN A 250 -5.11 -26.35 2.07
N LYS A 251 -4.96 -27.63 1.71
CA LYS A 251 -3.97 -28.09 0.72
C LYS A 251 -4.58 -28.66 -0.57
N THR A 252 -5.91 -28.69 -0.68
CA THR A 252 -6.65 -29.39 -1.76
C THR A 252 -7.66 -28.49 -2.48
N TRP A 253 -7.65 -27.18 -2.20
CA TRP A 253 -8.51 -26.18 -2.83
C TRP A 253 -8.44 -26.19 -4.37
N HIS A 254 -7.27 -26.47 -4.95
CA HIS A 254 -7.10 -26.56 -6.41
C HIS A 254 -7.91 -27.72 -7.01
N ALA A 255 -7.93 -28.88 -6.33
CA ALA A 255 -8.74 -30.03 -6.74
C ALA A 255 -10.26 -29.76 -6.61
N ALA A 256 -10.65 -28.82 -5.74
CA ALA A 256 -12.03 -28.35 -5.62
C ALA A 256 -12.41 -27.28 -6.68
N GLY A 257 -11.52 -27.00 -7.64
CA GLY A 257 -11.76 -26.10 -8.76
C GLY A 257 -11.52 -24.61 -8.45
N TYR A 258 -10.72 -24.31 -7.44
CA TYR A 258 -10.24 -22.95 -7.15
C TYR A 258 -8.86 -22.72 -7.76
N ASP A 259 -8.59 -21.49 -8.17
CA ASP A 259 -7.36 -21.10 -8.85
C ASP A 259 -6.34 -20.48 -7.89
N THR A 260 -6.81 -19.89 -6.78
CA THR A 260 -6.00 -19.28 -5.72
C THR A 260 -6.55 -19.63 -4.35
N ALA A 261 -5.69 -20.03 -3.41
CA ALA A 261 -6.02 -20.00 -1.98
C ALA A 261 -5.51 -18.69 -1.37
N TRP A 262 -6.35 -18.06 -0.54
CA TRP A 262 -6.04 -16.82 0.14
C TRP A 262 -6.20 -16.96 1.65
N VAL A 263 -5.17 -16.54 2.39
CA VAL A 263 -5.16 -16.44 3.85
C VAL A 263 -5.41 -15.00 4.25
N PRO A 264 -6.50 -14.72 5.00
CA PRO A 264 -6.75 -13.39 5.50
C PRO A 264 -5.70 -12.95 6.55
N PRO A 265 -5.44 -11.64 6.66
CA PRO A 265 -4.63 -11.12 7.75
C PRO A 265 -5.24 -11.47 9.11
N LYS A 266 -4.39 -11.68 10.12
CA LYS A 266 -4.77 -11.85 11.54
C LYS A 266 -5.76 -12.98 11.83
N CYS A 267 -5.89 -13.97 10.96
CA CYS A 267 -6.75 -15.14 11.19
C CYS A 267 -6.08 -16.29 11.97
N GLY A 268 -4.82 -16.12 12.39
CA GLY A 268 -4.08 -17.13 13.16
C GLY A 268 -3.41 -18.22 12.31
N MET A 269 -3.52 -18.16 10.98
CA MET A 269 -2.84 -19.09 10.06
C MET A 269 -1.31 -18.94 10.08
N VAL A 270 -0.80 -17.70 10.06
CA VAL A 270 0.64 -17.40 10.08
C VAL A 270 1.03 -16.57 11.29
N ARG A 271 2.22 -16.82 11.86
CA ARG A 271 2.72 -16.11 13.05
C ARG A 271 2.83 -14.59 12.87
N SER A 272 3.15 -14.13 11.66
CA SER A 272 3.24 -12.71 11.34
C SER A 272 1.87 -12.01 11.32
N GLY A 273 0.78 -12.77 11.24
CA GLY A 273 -0.57 -12.23 11.03
C GLY A 273 -0.77 -11.54 9.68
N LEU A 274 0.16 -11.68 8.74
CA LEU A 274 0.03 -11.14 7.38
C LEU A 274 -0.73 -12.11 6.47
N GLU A 275 -1.35 -11.58 5.44
CA GLU A 275 -2.04 -12.37 4.42
C GLU A 275 -1.09 -13.18 3.54
N GLU A 276 -1.60 -14.17 2.83
CA GLU A 276 -0.82 -14.99 1.89
C GLU A 276 -1.71 -15.51 0.77
N ASP A 277 -1.22 -15.44 -0.46
CA ASP A 277 -1.88 -16.00 -1.63
C ASP A 277 -1.03 -17.15 -2.18
N CYS A 278 -1.67 -18.26 -2.54
CA CYS A 278 -1.06 -19.39 -3.22
C CYS A 278 -1.83 -19.65 -4.51
N VAL A 279 -1.17 -19.45 -5.65
CA VAL A 279 -1.75 -19.59 -6.99
C VAL A 279 -1.37 -20.94 -7.55
N TRP A 280 -2.35 -21.69 -8.07
CA TRP A 280 -2.15 -23.08 -8.48
C TRP A 280 -1.38 -23.17 -9.80
N ASP A 281 -1.87 -22.44 -10.81
CA ASP A 281 -1.33 -22.47 -12.17
C ASP A 281 -0.43 -21.25 -12.43
N PRO A 282 0.89 -21.44 -12.62
CA PRO A 282 1.84 -20.39 -12.98
C PRO A 282 1.45 -19.56 -14.20
N SER A 283 0.67 -20.11 -15.14
CA SER A 283 0.25 -19.40 -16.36
C SER A 283 -0.56 -18.13 -16.05
N ARG A 284 -1.12 -18.04 -14.83
CA ARG A 284 -1.87 -16.90 -14.31
C ARG A 284 -0.99 -15.79 -13.77
N ILE A 285 0.33 -16.00 -13.71
CA ILE A 285 1.30 -15.10 -13.12
C ILE A 285 2.22 -14.58 -14.21
N ASN A 286 2.25 -13.26 -14.38
CA ASN A 286 3.17 -12.61 -15.29
C ASN A 286 4.14 -11.75 -14.48
N VAL A 287 5.44 -11.98 -14.65
CA VAL A 287 6.46 -11.07 -14.11
C VAL A 287 6.39 -9.77 -14.90
N ILE A 288 6.22 -8.65 -14.22
CA ILE A 288 6.14 -7.32 -14.84
C ILE A 288 7.35 -6.43 -14.49
N SER A 289 8.01 -6.66 -13.34
CA SER A 289 9.31 -6.05 -13.01
C SER A 289 10.00 -6.80 -11.87
N GLU A 290 11.19 -6.34 -11.49
CA GLU A 290 12.02 -6.76 -10.34
C GLU A 290 12.30 -5.56 -9.42
#